data_AF-A0A078IHM4-F1
#
_entry.id   AF-A0A078IHM4-F1
#
_cell.length_a   1.000
_cell.length_b   1.000
_cell.length_c   1.000
_cell.angle_alpha   90.00
_cell.angle_beta   90.00
_cell.angle_gamma   90.00
#
_symmetry.space_group_name_H-M   'P 1'
#
loop_
_entity.id
_entity.type
_entity.pdbx_description
1 polymer ?
#
loop_
_entity_poly.entity_id
_entity_poly.type
_entity_poly.pdbx_seq_one_letter_code
_entity_poly.pdbx_strand_id
1 'polypeptide(L)'
;MGLTSAAEKPWGRLEAWREIGAVDGLGDKFELVTDNSTSTGVPIAEGTMSTKQGGKLIIDRRVSGQGESPARSSPVKGFVMGSSVEGEGKVSKPVVHVGAQHVTCMADAALFVALSAAIDLSVDACQLFSRKLRKELCHDDQSSLS
;
A
#
# COMPACT_ATOMS: atom_id res chain seq x y z
N MET A 1 26.24 -8.92 -33.25
CA MET A 1 24.86 -8.40 -33.20
C MET A 1 24.56 -8.16 -31.72
N GLY A 2 24.65 -6.90 -31.26
CA GLY A 2 24.52 -6.58 -29.85
C GLY A 2 23.07 -6.72 -29.40
N LEU A 3 22.84 -7.46 -28.32
CA LEU A 3 21.57 -7.43 -27.59
C LEU A 3 21.47 -6.04 -26.97
N THR A 4 20.69 -5.15 -27.57
CA THR A 4 20.25 -3.94 -26.87
C THR A 4 19.37 -4.43 -25.73
N SER A 5 19.88 -4.41 -24.49
CA SER A 5 19.04 -4.57 -23.32
C SER A 5 17.99 -3.47 -23.38
N ALA A 6 16.75 -3.83 -23.74
CA ALA A 6 15.64 -2.89 -23.58
C ALA A 6 15.69 -2.44 -22.12
N ALA A 7 15.85 -1.14 -21.90
CA ALA A 7 15.81 -0.60 -20.55
C ALA A 7 14.44 -0.99 -19.96
N GLU A 8 14.44 -1.83 -18.93
CA GLU A 8 13.20 -2.25 -18.26
C GLU A 8 12.55 -1.01 -17.68
N LYS A 9 11.53 -0.51 -18.39
CA LYS A 9 10.74 0.61 -17.91
C LYS A 9 9.80 0.09 -16.83
N PRO A 10 9.80 0.65 -15.62
CA PRO A 10 8.86 0.24 -14.59
C PRO A 10 7.44 0.57 -15.06
N TRP A 11 6.55 -0.41 -14.98
CA TRP A 11 5.15 -0.27 -15.40
C TRP A 11 4.29 0.46 -14.35
N GLY A 12 4.77 0.52 -13.10
CA GLY A 12 4.09 1.15 -11.98
C GLY A 12 5.03 1.57 -10.87
N ARG A 13 4.54 2.40 -9.96
CA ARG A 13 5.25 2.91 -8.78
C ARG A 13 4.38 2.71 -7.54
N LEU A 14 4.95 2.07 -6.52
CA LEU A 14 4.36 1.94 -5.19
C LEU A 14 5.09 2.86 -4.22
N GLU A 15 4.33 3.60 -3.44
CA GLU A 15 4.79 4.38 -2.30
C GLU A 15 4.07 3.88 -1.05
N ALA A 16 4.81 3.73 0.05
CA ALA A 16 4.26 3.43 1.36
C ALA A 16 5.03 4.26 2.40
N TRP A 17 4.31 4.94 3.29
CA TRP A 17 4.92 5.81 4.29
C TRP A 17 4.18 5.74 5.62
N ARG A 18 4.91 5.98 6.70
CA ARG A 18 4.31 6.08 8.04
C ARG A 18 3.67 7.46 8.20
N GLU A 19 2.40 7.48 8.54
CA GLU A 19 1.71 8.69 9.00
C GLU A 19 1.78 8.78 10.51
N ILE A 20 2.24 9.92 11.02
CA ILE A 20 2.44 10.15 12.45
C ILE A 20 1.33 11.09 12.93
N GLY A 21 0.56 10.65 13.92
CA GLY A 21 -0.56 11.42 14.47
C GLY A 21 -1.07 10.86 15.79
N ALA A 22 -2.27 11.26 16.21
CA ALA A 22 -2.90 10.73 17.43
C ALA A 22 -3.04 9.20 17.40
N VAL A 23 -3.21 8.64 16.20
CA VAL A 23 -3.06 7.22 15.90
C VAL A 23 -2.14 7.11 14.69
N ASP A 24 -1.06 6.33 14.82
CA ASP A 24 -0.14 6.08 13.71
C ASP A 24 -0.85 5.32 12.58
N GLY A 25 -0.64 5.79 11.35
CA GLY A 25 -1.16 5.21 10.12
C GLY A 25 -0.05 4.71 9.21
N LEU A 26 -0.44 3.86 8.27
CA LEU A 26 0.35 3.53 7.09
C LEU A 26 -0.39 4.11 5.88
N GLY A 27 0.22 5.10 5.24
CA GLY A 27 -0.22 5.60 3.94
C GLY A 27 0.34 4.72 2.82
N ASP A 28 -0.45 4.52 1.78
CA ASP A 28 -0.08 3.78 0.58
C ASP A 28 -0.59 4.49 -0.67
N LYS A 29 0.19 4.42 -1.75
CA LYS A 29 -0.20 4.94 -3.06
C LYS A 29 0.42 4.11 -4.17
N PHE A 30 -0.39 3.74 -5.14
CA PHE A 30 0.05 3.03 -6.32
C PHE A 30 -0.34 3.78 -7.60
N GLU A 31 0.65 4.02 -8.45
CA GLU A 31 0.52 4.79 -9.68
C GLU A 31 1.02 3.99 -10.90
N LEU A 32 0.33 4.11 -12.03
CA LEU A 32 0.82 3.60 -13.31
C LEU A 32 1.80 4.61 -13.92
N VAL A 33 2.98 4.15 -14.33
CA VAL A 33 3.98 5.01 -14.97
C VAL A 33 3.56 5.25 -16.41
N THR A 34 3.32 6.51 -16.78
CA THR A 34 3.00 6.87 -18.16
C THR A 34 4.26 7.15 -18.95
N ASP A 35 4.17 7.06 -20.28
CA ASP A 35 5.38 7.05 -21.10
C ASP A 35 6.19 8.36 -21.08
N ASN A 36 5.60 9.45 -20.60
CA ASN A 36 6.04 10.81 -20.87
C ASN A 36 6.93 11.45 -19.79
N SER A 37 7.08 10.86 -18.61
CA SER A 37 8.14 11.21 -17.64
C SER A 37 8.06 10.29 -16.42
N THR A 38 9.19 10.03 -15.76
CA THR A 38 9.21 9.27 -14.49
C THR A 38 8.45 9.95 -13.36
N SER A 39 8.11 11.24 -13.49
CA SER A 39 7.43 12.04 -12.47
C SER A 39 5.91 12.10 -12.60
N THR A 40 5.32 11.80 -13.77
CA THR A 40 3.85 11.83 -13.96
C THR A 40 3.27 10.42 -14.04
N GLY A 41 2.81 9.92 -12.89
CA GLY A 41 2.04 8.67 -12.80
C GLY A 41 0.53 8.93 -12.78
N VAL A 42 -0.27 7.94 -13.15
CA VAL A 42 -1.73 7.97 -12.94
C VAL A 42 -2.03 7.23 -11.64
N PRO A 43 -2.50 7.90 -10.57
CA PRO A 43 -2.85 7.23 -9.33
C PRO A 43 -4.07 6.35 -9.55
N ILE A 44 -3.94 5.06 -9.18
CA ILE A 44 -5.03 4.08 -9.27
C ILE A 44 -5.43 3.53 -7.90
N ALA A 45 -4.60 3.71 -6.89
CA ALA A 45 -4.95 3.47 -5.50
C ALA A 45 -4.18 4.45 -4.61
N GLU A 46 -4.87 4.98 -3.61
CA GLU A 46 -4.29 5.77 -2.53
C GLU A 46 -5.15 5.55 -1.29
N GLY A 47 -4.51 5.34 -0.15
CA GLY A 47 -5.21 5.02 1.08
C GLY A 47 -4.35 5.24 2.31
N THR A 48 -5.03 5.23 3.46
CA THR A 48 -4.40 5.23 4.78
C THR A 48 -5.08 4.15 5.61
N MET A 49 -4.29 3.31 6.26
CA MET A 49 -4.79 2.31 7.21
C MET A 49 -4.21 2.51 8.61
N SER A 50 -5.00 2.19 9.63
CA SER A 50 -4.54 2.27 11.02
C SER A 50 -3.55 1.14 11.31
N THR A 51 -2.38 1.47 11.85
CA THR A 51 -1.43 0.44 12.28
C THR A 51 -1.95 -0.36 13.49
N LYS A 52 -2.88 0.20 14.26
CA LYS A 52 -3.52 -0.46 15.41
C LYS A 52 -4.67 -1.37 14.99
N GLN A 53 -5.53 -0.91 14.10
CA GLN A 53 -6.76 -1.64 13.73
C GLN A 53 -6.56 -2.54 12.50
N GLY A 54 -5.54 -2.27 11.69
CA GLY A 54 -5.38 -2.83 10.36
C GLY A 54 -6.29 -2.13 9.36
N GLY A 55 -6.58 -2.78 8.24
CA GLY A 55 -7.42 -2.21 7.21
C GLY A 55 -7.57 -3.08 5.97
N LYS A 56 -8.12 -2.49 4.92
CA LYS A 56 -8.19 -3.11 3.60
C LYS A 56 -7.45 -2.23 2.60
N LEU A 57 -6.53 -2.84 1.87
CA LEU A 57 -5.98 -2.28 0.66
C LEU A 57 -6.92 -2.61 -0.50
N ILE A 58 -7.33 -1.63 -1.29
CA ILE A 58 -8.18 -1.85 -2.46
C ILE A 58 -7.59 -1.10 -3.65
N ILE A 59 -7.43 -1.81 -4.77
CA ILE A 59 -7.10 -1.22 -6.06
C ILE A 59 -8.31 -1.41 -6.95
N ASP A 60 -8.94 -0.31 -7.31
CA ASP A 60 -10.03 -0.27 -8.26
C ASP A 60 -9.60 0.52 -9.48
N ARG A 61 -9.99 0.07 -10.68
CA ARG A 61 -9.79 0.86 -11.90
C ARG A 61 -10.82 2.00 -11.93
N ARG A 62 -10.67 3.00 -11.06
CA ARG A 62 -11.39 4.26 -11.22
C ARG A 62 -10.77 4.98 -12.41
N VAL A 63 -11.49 5.01 -13.52
CA VAL A 63 -11.19 5.95 -14.60
C VAL A 63 -11.29 7.33 -13.96
N SER A 64 -10.16 8.02 -13.87
CA SER A 64 -10.04 9.38 -13.34
C SER A 64 -11.11 10.27 -13.96
N GLY A 65 -12.05 10.71 -13.12
CA GLY A 65 -13.15 11.59 -13.53
C GLY A 65 -13.98 12.00 -12.32
N GLN A 66 -13.49 13.04 -11.63
CA GLN A 66 -14.19 13.91 -10.68
C GLN A 66 -14.94 13.30 -9.49
N GLY A 67 -14.57 13.78 -8.29
CA GLY A 67 -15.52 14.33 -7.33
C GLY A 67 -16.55 13.38 -6.70
N GLU A 68 -16.35 13.16 -5.40
CA GLU A 68 -17.41 13.01 -4.38
C GLU A 68 -18.31 11.75 -4.41
N SER A 69 -18.34 11.11 -3.23
CA SER A 69 -19.36 10.18 -2.71
C SER A 69 -19.31 8.67 -3.06
N PRO A 70 -19.61 7.80 -2.07
CA PRO A 70 -19.52 6.34 -2.19
C PRO A 70 -20.83 5.75 -2.69
N ALA A 71 -21.22 5.98 -3.94
CA ALA A 71 -22.26 5.18 -4.59
C ALA A 71 -22.29 5.40 -6.12
N ARG A 72 -22.25 4.29 -6.86
CA ARG A 72 -22.71 4.06 -8.26
C ARG A 72 -21.68 4.16 -9.41
N SER A 73 -21.43 2.98 -9.97
CA SER A 73 -21.38 2.63 -11.40
C SER A 73 -20.49 3.43 -12.36
N SER A 74 -19.29 2.90 -12.59
CA SER A 74 -18.55 3.03 -13.87
C SER A 74 -18.88 1.82 -14.78
N PRO A 75 -18.91 1.96 -16.13
CA PRO A 75 -19.21 0.86 -17.05
C PRO A 75 -18.06 -0.16 -17.20
N VAL A 76 -16.87 0.15 -16.69
CA VAL A 76 -15.79 -0.84 -16.51
C VAL A 76 -15.78 -1.24 -15.04
N LYS A 77 -16.79 -2.03 -14.68
CA LYS A 77 -17.08 -2.46 -13.31
C LYS A 77 -16.13 -3.60 -12.96
N GLY A 78 -15.06 -3.34 -12.22
CA GLY A 78 -14.08 -4.37 -11.92
C GLY A 78 -13.16 -4.04 -10.75
N PHE A 79 -13.35 -4.78 -9.67
CA PHE A 79 -12.38 -4.93 -8.60
C PHE A 79 -11.09 -5.53 -9.18
N VAL A 80 -9.98 -4.79 -9.12
CA VAL A 80 -8.68 -5.29 -9.60
C VAL A 80 -8.08 -6.17 -8.53
N MET A 81 -7.94 -5.62 -7.33
CA MET A 81 -7.32 -6.29 -6.20
C MET A 81 -7.88 -5.74 -4.89
N GLY A 82 -7.93 -6.62 -3.89
CA GLY A 82 -8.14 -6.21 -2.51
C GLY A 82 -7.46 -7.16 -1.55
N SER A 83 -6.91 -6.62 -0.47
CA SER A 83 -6.29 -7.39 0.59
C SER A 83 -6.68 -6.87 1.96
N SER A 84 -6.81 -7.79 2.92
CA SER A 84 -6.94 -7.45 4.34
C SER A 84 -5.57 -7.45 5.00
N VAL A 85 -5.33 -6.45 5.84
CA VAL A 85 -4.12 -6.35 6.67
C VAL A 85 -4.56 -6.26 8.12
N GLU A 86 -3.95 -7.07 8.97
CA GLU A 86 -4.29 -7.09 10.39
C GLU A 86 -3.55 -6.00 11.16
N GLY A 87 -4.17 -5.54 12.24
CA GLY A 87 -3.60 -4.54 13.14
C GLY A 87 -2.80 -5.13 14.29
N GLU A 88 -2.30 -4.23 15.13
CA GLU A 88 -1.48 -4.54 16.31
C GLU A 88 -2.05 -5.66 17.21
N GLY A 89 -1.20 -6.62 17.55
CA GLY A 89 -1.53 -7.71 18.48
C GLY A 89 -2.23 -8.90 17.84
N LYS A 90 -2.40 -8.91 16.51
CA LYS A 90 -2.98 -10.02 15.76
C LYS A 90 -1.92 -10.75 14.93
N VAL A 91 -2.23 -11.97 14.50
CA VAL A 91 -1.35 -12.73 13.59
C VAL A 91 -1.52 -12.19 12.17
N SER A 92 -0.43 -11.69 11.58
CA SER A 92 -0.38 -11.29 10.17
C SER A 92 -0.72 -12.48 9.27
N LYS A 93 -1.79 -12.32 8.48
CA LYS A 93 -2.28 -13.29 7.47
C LYS A 93 -3.00 -12.55 6.34
N PRO A 94 -2.28 -11.84 5.45
CA PRO A 94 -2.91 -11.11 4.37
C PRO A 94 -3.63 -12.07 3.41
N VAL A 95 -4.90 -11.77 3.10
CA VAL A 95 -5.70 -12.53 2.12
C VAL A 95 -5.97 -11.66 0.91
N VAL A 96 -5.36 -12.03 -0.21
CA VAL A 96 -5.45 -11.29 -1.47
C VAL A 96 -6.54 -11.87 -2.36
N HIS A 97 -7.47 -11.03 -2.77
CA HIS A 97 -8.43 -11.32 -3.83
C HIS A 97 -8.05 -10.52 -5.07
N VAL A 98 -8.04 -11.17 -6.23
CA VAL A 98 -7.72 -10.53 -7.52
C VAL A 98 -8.85 -10.80 -8.51
N GLY A 99 -9.29 -9.77 -9.21
CA GLY A 99 -10.29 -9.91 -10.27
C GLY A 99 -9.71 -10.68 -11.46
N ALA A 100 -10.26 -11.86 -11.78
CA ALA A 100 -9.76 -12.73 -12.85
C ALA A 100 -9.64 -12.02 -14.21
N GLN A 101 -10.54 -11.08 -14.50
CA GLN A 101 -10.52 -10.25 -15.71
C GLN A 101 -9.34 -9.28 -15.81
N HIS A 102 -8.58 -9.10 -14.71
CA HIS A 102 -7.41 -8.23 -14.61
C HIS A 102 -6.09 -9.01 -14.47
N VAL A 103 -6.15 -10.35 -14.42
CA VAL A 103 -4.96 -11.22 -14.41
C VAL A 103 -4.75 -11.75 -15.81
N THR A 104 -3.78 -11.20 -16.53
CA THR A 104 -3.43 -11.65 -17.88
C THR A 104 -2.34 -12.71 -17.87
N CYS A 105 -1.53 -12.73 -16.80
CA CYS A 105 -0.48 -13.71 -16.59
C CYS A 105 -0.22 -13.97 -15.09
N MET A 106 0.58 -14.99 -14.78
CA MET A 106 0.97 -15.30 -13.39
C MET A 106 1.74 -14.16 -12.72
N ALA A 107 2.48 -13.36 -13.49
CA ALA A 107 3.24 -12.24 -12.94
C ALA A 107 2.31 -11.15 -12.37
N ASP A 108 1.15 -10.90 -12.99
CA ASP A 108 0.17 -9.93 -12.51
C ASP A 108 -0.37 -10.35 -11.12
N ALA A 109 -0.69 -11.63 -10.95
CA ALA A 109 -1.15 -12.15 -9.67
C ALA A 109 -0.04 -12.13 -8.59
N ALA A 110 1.18 -12.53 -8.96
CA ALA A 110 2.33 -12.55 -8.06
C ALA A 110 2.67 -11.14 -7.53
N LEU A 111 2.55 -10.14 -8.40
CA LEU A 111 2.71 -8.74 -8.04
C LEU A 111 1.70 -8.30 -6.98
N PHE A 112 0.40 -8.58 -7.19
CA PHE A 112 -0.62 -8.23 -6.20
C PHE A 112 -0.35 -8.92 -4.86
N VAL A 113 0.04 -10.20 -4.87
CA VAL A 113 0.43 -10.90 -3.64
C VAL A 113 1.64 -10.24 -2.97
N ALA A 114 2.68 -9.90 -3.73
CA ALA A 114 3.87 -9.23 -3.20
C ALA A 114 3.56 -7.86 -2.60
N LEU A 115 2.70 -7.07 -3.26
CA LEU A 115 2.22 -5.78 -2.78
C LEU A 115 1.53 -5.92 -1.42
N SER A 116 0.63 -6.89 -1.30
CA SER A 116 -0.06 -7.15 -0.04
C SER A 116 0.90 -7.55 1.08
N ALA A 117 1.89 -8.38 0.78
CA ALA A 117 2.89 -8.79 1.77
C ALA A 117 3.76 -7.60 2.21
N ALA A 118 4.15 -6.73 1.28
CA ALA A 118 4.94 -5.54 1.59
C ALA A 118 4.19 -4.56 2.52
N ILE A 119 2.89 -4.37 2.30
CA ILE A 119 2.06 -3.49 3.13
C ILE A 119 1.84 -4.10 4.52
N ASP A 120 1.54 -5.38 4.58
CA ASP A 120 1.35 -6.09 5.85
C ASP A 120 2.62 -6.06 6.73
N LEU A 121 3.80 -6.33 6.15
CA LEU A 121 5.08 -6.19 6.84
C LEU A 121 5.38 -4.73 7.24
N SER A 122 4.93 -3.75 6.43
CA SER A 122 5.08 -2.33 6.75
C SER A 122 4.26 -1.92 7.97
N VAL A 123 3.06 -2.48 8.14
CA VAL A 123 2.24 -2.26 9.34
C VAL A 123 2.95 -2.79 10.59
N ASP A 124 3.48 -4.01 10.53
CA ASP A 124 4.24 -4.62 11.63
C ASP A 124 5.51 -3.84 11.96
N ALA A 125 6.26 -3.42 10.95
CA ALA A 125 7.46 -2.60 11.12
C ALA A 125 7.13 -1.26 11.77
N CYS A 126 6.09 -0.56 11.30
CA CYS A 126 5.65 0.71 11.87
C CYS A 126 5.28 0.56 13.35
N GLN A 127 4.60 -0.51 13.75
CA GLN A 127 4.30 -0.79 15.16
C GLN A 127 5.58 -0.97 15.98
N LEU A 128 6.55 -1.71 15.47
CA LEU A 128 7.82 -1.96 16.16
C LEU A 128 8.60 -0.66 16.37
N PHE A 129 8.65 0.22 15.36
CA PHE A 129 9.24 1.55 15.49
C PHE A 129 8.51 2.40 16.53
N SER A 130 7.18 2.46 16.49
CA SER A 130 6.40 3.25 17.44
C SER A 130 6.52 2.73 18.88
N ARG A 131 6.60 1.41 19.08
CA ARG A 131 6.86 0.80 20.39
C ARG A 131 8.27 1.10 20.87
N LYS A 132 9.28 0.98 20.01
CA LYS A 132 10.67 1.23 20.36
C LYS A 132 10.90 2.71 20.69
N LEU A 133 10.43 3.63 19.84
CA LEU A 133 10.52 5.07 20.09
C LEU A 133 9.86 5.48 21.40
N ARG A 134 8.65 4.98 21.70
CA ARG A 134 7.99 5.26 22.99
C ARG A 134 8.77 4.72 24.19
N LYS A 135 9.39 3.54 24.07
CA LYS A 135 10.19 2.95 25.16
C LYS A 135 11.48 3.72 25.44
N GLU A 136 12.15 4.21 24.40
CA GLU A 136 13.36 5.04 24.53
C GLU A 136 12.99 6.42 25.12
N LEU A 137 11.97 7.11 24.59
CA LEU A 137 11.55 8.42 25.13
C LEU A 137 11.04 8.34 26.59
N CYS A 138 10.32 7.29 26.98
CA CYS A 138 9.87 7.15 28.38
C CYS A 138 11.00 6.77 29.35
N HIS A 139 12.13 6.23 28.87
CA HIS A 139 13.27 5.92 29.75
C HIS A 139 14.06 7.18 30.12
N ASP A 140 14.11 8.18 29.24
CA ASP A 140 14.83 9.44 29.51
C ASP A 140 14.16 10.31 30.60
N ASP A 141 12.85 10.14 30.82
CA ASP A 141 12.12 10.84 31.89
C ASP A 141 12.37 10.24 33.30
N GLN A 142 12.99 9.07 33.40
CA GLN A 142 13.24 8.40 34.68
C GLN A 142 14.71 8.45 35.14
N SER A 143 15.66 8.82 34.28
CA SER A 143 17.08 8.97 34.64
C SER A 143 17.46 10.39 35.13
N SER A 144 16.55 11.36 35.06
CA SER A 144 16.77 12.74 35.53
C SER A 144 16.37 12.96 37.00
N LEU A 145 15.91 11.91 37.69
CA LEU A 145 15.45 11.95 39.10
C LEU A 145 16.24 11.03 40.04
N SER A 146 17.44 10.58 39.65
CA SER A 146 18.36 9.82 40.51
C SER A 146 19.64 10.58 40.80
#